data_AF-A0A6P1DZJ7-F1
#
_entry.id   AF-A0A6P1DZJ7-F1
#
_cell.length_a   1.000
_cell.length_b   1.000
_cell.length_c   1.000
_cell.angle_alpha   90.00
_cell.angle_beta   90.00
_cell.angle_gamma   90.00
#
_symmetry.space_group_name_H-M   'P 1'
#
loop_
_entity.id
_entity.type
_entity.pdbx_description
1 polymer ?
#
loop_
_entity_poly.entity_id
_entity_poly.type
_entity_poly.pdbx_seq_one_letter_code
_entity_poly.pdbx_strand_id
1 'polypeptide(L)'
;MSSSVALDEALATAPDERARAKVIAEAFEQLEERYPNLSNLATQGHVRETELRLQKEIEQVRADLSTQIERIKSDLLRWLLPIMLAQVAAIAAMVKLL
;
A
#
# COMPACT_ATOMS: atom_id res chain seq x y z
N MET A 1 -27.51 -4.54 -28.43
CA MET A 1 -26.37 -4.88 -29.33
C MET A 1 -25.13 -4.23 -28.72
N SER A 2 -24.02 -4.96 -28.57
CA SER A 2 -22.81 -4.43 -27.90
C SER A 2 -22.22 -3.27 -28.70
N SER A 3 -21.82 -2.19 -28.02
CA SER A 3 -21.22 -0.99 -28.63
C SER A 3 -20.01 -1.31 -29.52
N SER A 4 -19.28 -2.39 -29.22
CA SER A 4 -18.15 -2.87 -30.02
C SER A 4 -18.57 -3.43 -31.38
N VAL A 5 -19.70 -4.15 -31.45
CA VAL A 5 -20.20 -4.76 -32.68
C VAL A 5 -20.72 -3.69 -33.65
N ALA A 6 -21.32 -2.62 -33.13
CA ALA A 6 -21.78 -1.49 -33.94
C ALA A 6 -20.60 -0.69 -34.54
N LEU A 7 -19.47 -0.61 -33.83
CA LEU A 7 -18.27 0.07 -34.30
C LEU A 7 -17.56 -0.74 -35.41
N ASP A 8 -17.44 -2.06 -35.22
CA ASP A 8 -16.86 -2.95 -36.22
C ASP A 8 -17.66 -2.91 -37.54
N GLU A 9 -19.00 -2.89 -37.44
CA GLU A 9 -19.89 -2.79 -38.60
C GLU A 9 -19.81 -1.42 -39.28
N ALA A 10 -19.74 -0.32 -38.52
CA ALA A 10 -19.56 1.02 -39.05
C ALA A 10 -18.20 1.22 -39.76
N LEU A 11 -17.14 0.58 -39.26
CA LEU A 11 -15.82 0.59 -39.89
C LEU A 11 -15.76 -0.26 -41.16
N ALA A 12 -16.42 -1.42 -41.16
CA ALA A 12 -16.47 -2.31 -42.33
C ALA A 12 -17.30 -1.73 -43.48
N THR A 13 -18.28 -0.88 -43.19
CA THR A 13 -19.20 -0.30 -44.17
C THR A 13 -18.76 1.09 -44.66
N ALA A 14 -17.70 1.65 -44.08
CA ALA A 14 -17.20 2.98 -44.43
C ALA A 14 -16.56 3.01 -45.84
N PRO A 15 -17.00 3.91 -46.74
CA PRO A 15 -16.62 3.89 -48.16
C PRO A 15 -15.18 4.39 -48.41
N ASP A 16 -14.61 5.20 -47.52
CA ASP A 16 -13.28 5.79 -47.67
C ASP A 16 -12.51 5.90 -46.34
N GLU A 17 -11.19 6.13 -46.42
CA GLU A 17 -10.30 6.28 -45.26
C GLU A 17 -10.74 7.43 -44.33
N ARG A 18 -11.35 8.47 -44.92
CA ARG A 18 -11.87 9.63 -44.19
C ARG A 18 -13.11 9.30 -43.37
N ALA A 19 -14.06 8.55 -43.93
CA ALA A 19 -15.23 8.08 -43.18
C ALA A 19 -14.81 7.14 -42.05
N ARG A 20 -13.84 6.24 -42.29
CA ARG A 20 -13.26 5.40 -41.22
C ARG A 20 -12.65 6.25 -40.11
N ALA A 21 -11.82 7.24 -40.45
CA ALA A 21 -11.20 8.13 -39.48
C ALA A 21 -12.25 8.90 -38.66
N LYS A 22 -13.36 9.30 -39.28
CA LYS A 22 -14.46 9.99 -38.59
C LYS A 22 -15.20 9.09 -37.59
N VAL A 23 -15.48 7.85 -37.99
CA VAL A 23 -16.09 6.83 -37.11
C VAL A 23 -15.18 6.53 -35.91
N ILE A 24 -13.87 6.44 -36.12
CA ILE A 24 -12.88 6.26 -35.04
C ILE A 24 -12.88 7.47 -34.11
N ALA A 25 -12.90 8.69 -34.64
CA ALA A 25 -12.91 9.91 -33.84
C ALA A 25 -14.16 10.01 -32.95
N GLU A 26 -15.36 9.74 -33.50
CA GLU A 26 -16.62 9.71 -32.73
C GLU A 26 -16.61 8.63 -31.64
N ALA A 27 -15.99 7.47 -31.90
CA ALA A 27 -15.84 6.41 -30.91
C ALA A 27 -14.92 6.81 -29.76
N PHE A 28 -13.82 7.52 -30.06
CA PHE A 28 -12.90 8.04 -29.05
C PHE A 28 -13.54 9.14 -28.20
N GLU A 29 -14.31 10.04 -28.81
CA GLU A 29 -15.04 11.10 -28.11
C GLU A 29 -16.10 10.52 -27.16
N GLN A 30 -16.86 9.51 -27.60
CA GLN A 30 -17.81 8.79 -26.74
C GLN A 30 -17.13 8.01 -25.61
N LEU A 31 -15.91 7.50 -25.83
CA LEU A 31 -15.13 6.81 -24.80
C LEU A 31 -14.63 7.79 -23.73
N GLU A 32 -14.18 8.98 -24.15
CA GLU A 32 -13.70 10.04 -23.27
C GLU A 32 -14.84 10.65 -22.43
N GLU A 33 -16.03 10.88 -23.01
CA GLU A 33 -17.23 11.28 -22.27
C GLU A 33 -17.66 10.25 -21.23
N ARG A 34 -17.55 8.96 -21.56
CA ARG A 34 -18.00 7.86 -20.69
C ARG A 34 -17.00 7.55 -19.57
N TYR A 35 -15.73 7.89 -19.76
CA TYR A 35 -14.68 7.74 -18.75
C TYR A 35 -13.82 9.02 -18.69
N PRO A 36 -14.34 10.09 -18.06
CA PRO A 36 -13.65 11.40 -17.96
C PRO A 36 -12.30 11.32 -17.21
N ASN A 37 -11.99 10.18 -16.60
CA ASN A 37 -10.76 9.91 -15.84
C ASN A 37 -9.87 8.83 -16.47
N LEU A 38 -9.99 8.52 -17.76
CA LEU A 38 -9.07 7.60 -18.47
C LEU A 38 -7.59 8.00 -18.29
N SER A 39 -7.30 9.30 -18.25
CA SER A 39 -5.96 9.83 -17.97
C SER A 39 -5.45 9.56 -16.54
N ASN A 40 -6.35 9.30 -15.59
CA ASN A 40 -6.05 9.04 -14.18
C ASN A 40 -6.05 7.55 -13.84
N LEU A 41 -6.19 6.66 -14.82
CA LEU A 41 -5.95 5.25 -14.61
C LEU A 41 -4.53 5.08 -14.10
N ALA A 42 -4.40 4.50 -12.91
CA ALA A 42 -3.10 4.15 -12.34
C ALA A 42 -2.37 3.30 -13.39
N THR A 43 -1.39 3.90 -14.07
CA THR A 43 -0.56 3.18 -15.01
C THR A 43 0.11 2.03 -14.26
N GLN A 44 0.45 0.94 -14.95
CA GLN A 44 1.21 -0.14 -14.31
C GLN A 44 2.49 0.38 -13.63
N GLY A 45 3.06 1.49 -14.14
CA GLY A 45 4.14 2.23 -13.50
C GLY A 45 3.76 2.82 -12.13
N HIS A 46 2.66 3.56 -12.03
CA HIS A 46 2.20 4.16 -10.77
C HIS A 46 1.86 3.11 -9.69
N VAL A 47 1.26 1.99 -10.11
CA VAL A 47 0.98 0.87 -9.19
C VAL A 47 2.29 0.27 -8.68
N ARG A 48 3.23 -0.02 -9.59
CA ARG A 48 4.54 -0.59 -9.21
C ARG A 48 5.36 0.35 -8.34
N GLU A 49 5.35 1.64 -8.61
CA GLU A 49 6.01 2.65 -7.78
C GLU A 49 5.41 2.70 -6.37
N THR A 50 4.07 2.69 -6.28
CA THR A 50 3.35 2.67 -5.00
C THR A 50 3.64 1.38 -4.23
N GLU A 51 3.67 0.22 -4.89
CA GLU A 51 4.04 -1.06 -4.28
C GLU A 51 5.46 -1.04 -3.71
N LEU A 52 6.44 -0.55 -4.47
CA LEU A 52 7.83 -0.44 -4.01
C LEU A 52 7.95 0.52 -2.81
N ARG A 53 7.25 1.66 -2.86
CA ARG A 53 7.21 2.60 -1.73
C ARG A 53 6.61 1.97 -0.48
N LEU A 54 5.48 1.27 -0.63
CA LEU A 54 4.81 0.58 0.48
C LEU A 54 5.69 -0.54 1.05
N GLN A 55 6.40 -1.31 0.23
CA GLN A 55 7.33 -2.33 0.71
C GLN A 55 8.43 -1.71 1.59
N LYS A 56 9.01 -0.59 1.14
CA LYS A 56 10.03 0.14 1.91
C LYS A 56 9.48 0.67 3.23
N GLU A 57 8.29 1.26 3.22
CA GLU A 57 7.64 1.76 4.44
C GLU A 57 7.34 0.62 5.43
N ILE A 58 6.88 -0.53 4.94
CA ILE A 58 6.65 -1.72 5.76
C ILE A 58 7.95 -2.21 6.41
N GLU A 59 9.04 -2.28 5.65
CA GLU A 59 10.33 -2.73 6.17
C GLU A 59 10.89 -1.75 7.21
N GLN A 60 10.74 -0.45 6.97
CA GLN A 60 11.11 0.59 7.92
C GLN A 60 10.31 0.48 9.23
N VAL A 61 8.98 0.33 9.14
CA VAL A 61 8.11 0.16 10.32
C VAL A 61 8.46 -1.11 11.08
N ARG A 62 8.77 -2.22 10.39
CA ARG A 62 9.21 -3.48 11.03
C ARG A 62 10.52 -3.30 11.80
N ALA A 63 11.50 -2.62 11.20
CA ALA A 63 12.79 -2.36 11.84
C ALA A 63 12.65 -1.46 13.08
N ASP A 64 11.85 -0.40 12.97
CA ASP A 64 11.57 0.50 14.09
C ASP A 64 10.87 -0.22 15.23
N LEU A 65 9.85 -1.03 14.92
CA LEU A 65 9.13 -1.82 15.93
C LEU A 65 10.06 -2.83 16.63
N SER A 66 10.94 -3.50 15.90
CA SER A 66 11.93 -4.41 16.50
C SER A 66 12.84 -3.68 17.48
N THR A 67 13.32 -2.49 17.09
CA THR A 67 14.17 -1.65 17.94
C THR A 67 13.44 -1.19 19.19
N GLN A 68 12.18 -0.76 19.07
CA GLN A 68 11.35 -0.34 20.20
C GLN A 68 11.12 -1.51 21.17
N ILE A 69 10.85 -2.71 20.67
CA ILE A 69 10.68 -3.91 21.51
C ILE A 69 11.97 -4.20 22.29
N GLU A 70 13.14 -4.15 21.65
CA GLU A 70 14.41 -4.37 22.32
C GLU A 70 14.70 -3.33 23.40
N ARG A 71 14.42 -2.06 23.13
CA ARG A 71 14.55 -0.98 24.12
C ARG A 71 13.65 -1.20 25.32
N ILE A 72 12.36 -1.50 25.08
CA ILE A 72 11.41 -1.77 26.17
C ILE A 72 11.86 -2.97 27.01
N LYS A 73 12.33 -4.05 26.37
CA LYS A 73 12.88 -5.22 27.08
C LYS A 73 14.10 -4.83 27.94
N SER A 74 15.03 -4.05 27.38
CA SER A 74 16.22 -3.58 28.08
C SER A 74 15.87 -2.68 29.27
N ASP A 75 14.97 -1.72 29.06
CA ASP A 75 14.51 -0.79 30.10
C ASP A 75 13.78 -1.54 31.22
N LEU A 76 12.92 -2.51 30.87
CA LEU A 76 12.24 -3.34 31.85
C LEU A 76 13.24 -4.13 32.68
N LEU A 77 14.23 -4.75 32.05
CA LEU A 77 15.27 -5.52 32.75
C LEU A 77 16.11 -4.62 33.66
N ARG A 78 16.47 -3.42 33.18
CA ARG A 78 17.23 -2.41 33.93
C ARG A 78 16.52 -2.01 35.23
N TRP A 79 15.20 -1.91 35.23
CA TRP A 79 14.42 -1.56 36.42
C TRP A 79 14.07 -2.75 37.30
N LEU A 80 13.72 -3.91 36.72
CA LEU A 80 13.32 -5.08 37.51
C LEU A 80 14.48 -5.70 38.27
N LEU A 81 15.68 -5.80 37.68
CA LEU A 81 16.84 -6.42 38.33
C LEU A 81 17.18 -5.81 39.71
N PRO A 82 17.38 -4.48 39.85
CA PRO A 82 17.69 -3.91 41.16
C PRO A 82 16.53 -4.02 42.14
N ILE A 83 15.27 -3.93 41.68
CA ILE A 83 14.10 -4.10 42.54
C ILE A 83 14.06 -5.52 43.11
N MET A 84 14.25 -6.54 42.27
CA MET A 84 14.27 -7.93 42.72
C MET A 84 15.41 -8.20 43.72
N LEU A 85 16.60 -7.65 43.47
CA LEU A 85 17.73 -7.75 44.40
C LEU A 85 17.43 -7.07 45.74
N ALA A 86 16.82 -5.89 45.73
CA ALA A 86 16.42 -5.18 46.95
C ALA A 86 15.36 -5.97 47.74
N GLN A 87 14.38 -6.57 47.07
CA GLN A 87 13.37 -7.42 47.70
C GLN A 87 13.98 -8.66 48.33
N VAL A 88 14.91 -9.34 47.65
CA VAL A 88 15.62 -10.51 48.19
C VAL A 88 16.42 -10.13 49.44
N ALA A 89 17.15 -9.02 49.40
CA ALA A 89 17.89 -8.53 50.56
C ALA A 89 16.98 -8.19 51.75
N ALA A 90 15.84 -7.55 51.50
CA ALA A 90 14.85 -7.22 52.53
C ALA A 90 14.27 -8.48 53.18
N ILE A 91 13.92 -9.51 52.40
CA ILE A 91 13.43 -10.79 52.92
C ILE A 91 14.49 -11.48 53.78
N ALA A 92 15.74 -11.52 53.33
CA ALA A 92 16.83 -12.13 54.09
C ALA A 92 17.07 -11.44 55.45
N ALA A 93 17.00 -10.10 55.48
CA ALA A 93 17.10 -9.34 56.73
C ALA A 93 15.93 -9.62 57.68
N MET A 94 14.71 -9.73 57.14
CA MET A 94 13.51 -10.04 57.92
C MET A 94 13.56 -11.43 58.54
N VAL A 95 14.00 -12.44 57.78
CA VAL A 95 14.20 -13.81 58.30
C VAL A 95 15.25 -13.85 59.41
N LYS A 96 16.32 -13.05 59.30
CA LYS A 96 17.37 -12.99 60.34
C LYS A 96 16.89 -12.32 61.64
N LEU A 97 15.81 -11.53 61.60
CA LEU A 97 15.24 -10.81 62.74
C LEU A 97 14.13 -11.59 63.47
N LEU A 98 13.66 -12.70 62.90
CA LEU A 98 12.71 -13.65 63.51
C LEU A 98 13.46 -14.76 64.26
#